data_AF-A0A7S3VX15-F1
#
_entry.id   AF-A0A7S3VX15-F1
#
_cell.length_a   1.000
_cell.length_b   1.000
_cell.length_c   1.000
_cell.angle_alpha   90.00
_cell.angle_beta   90.00
_cell.angle_gamma   90.00
#
_symmetry.space_group_name_H-M   'P 1'
#
loop_
_entity.id
_entity.type
_entity.pdbx_description
1 polymer ?
#
loop_
_entity_poly.entity_id
_entity_poly.type
_entity_poly.pdbx_seq_one_letter_code
_entity_poly.pdbx_strand_id
1 'polypeptide(L)'
;QRSCGVDWTTLLTPTEIKFRFPWISTEGVALGCFGEHSEGWFDPWALLMGLRSKARQMGVDFVHGNVTGLGVSHDQMSRQPTISTVHVDQFEHGKADPAVFGAGAVVNAAGAFASNIVRMGGEGVYDLPVRARKRCVFNVKIGPTENASNLSMNALLPSQVSTPLVVDPSGVWFRPEGASGRFICGVSPPAERGDPDCDSLQVLDEVDHDLF
;
A
#
# COMPACT_ATOMS: atom_id res chain seq x y z
N GLN A 1 -9.37 18.84 -3.33
CA GLN A 1 -10.40 17.80 -3.56
C GLN A 1 -11.41 18.24 -4.60
N ARG A 2 -12.20 19.31 -4.39
CA ARG A 2 -13.19 19.79 -5.37
C ARG A 2 -12.62 20.14 -6.74
N SER A 3 -11.46 20.79 -6.81
CA SER A 3 -10.76 21.06 -8.08
C SER A 3 -10.33 19.79 -8.83
N CYS A 4 -10.26 18.64 -8.14
CA CYS A 4 -9.98 17.33 -8.71
C CYS A 4 -11.26 16.53 -9.00
N GLY A 5 -12.44 17.17 -8.95
CA GLY A 5 -13.73 16.51 -9.21
C GLY A 5 -14.33 15.73 -8.03
N VAL A 6 -13.79 15.90 -6.81
CA VAL A 6 -14.34 15.28 -5.59
C VAL A 6 -15.31 16.26 -4.93
N ASP A 7 -16.60 16.09 -5.16
CA ASP A 7 -17.70 16.90 -4.61
C ASP A 7 -18.53 16.18 -3.53
N TRP A 8 -18.20 14.92 -3.24
CA TRP A 8 -18.90 14.05 -2.30
C TRP A 8 -18.26 13.97 -0.90
N THR A 9 -17.37 14.91 -0.57
CA THR A 9 -16.78 15.01 0.77
C THR A 9 -17.49 16.07 1.60
N THR A 10 -17.84 15.71 2.84
CA THR A 10 -18.52 16.58 3.80
C THR A 10 -17.60 16.85 4.98
N LEU A 11 -17.52 18.11 5.42
CA LEU A 11 -16.93 18.45 6.72
C LEU A 11 -18.00 18.30 7.79
N LEU A 12 -17.70 17.51 8.82
CA LEU A 12 -18.59 17.24 9.94
C LEU A 12 -18.03 17.92 11.20
N THR A 13 -18.90 18.64 11.90
CA THR A 13 -18.65 19.12 13.25
C THR A 13 -18.60 17.97 14.26
N PRO A 14 -18.04 18.17 15.46
CA PRO A 14 -18.03 17.15 16.52
C PRO A 14 -19.42 16.61 16.84
N THR A 15 -20.44 17.47 16.85
CA THR A 15 -21.84 17.06 17.07
C THR A 15 -22.36 16.18 15.94
N GLU A 16 -22.07 16.51 14.68
CA GLU A 16 -22.48 15.70 13.53
C GLU A 16 -21.73 14.37 13.46
N ILE A 17 -20.44 14.34 13.83
CA ILE A 17 -19.66 13.10 13.96
C ILE A 17 -20.29 12.22 15.02
N LYS A 18 -20.57 12.74 16.22
CA LYS A 18 -21.20 11.96 17.29
C LYS A 18 -22.60 11.46 16.92
N PHE A 19 -23.36 12.25 16.16
CA PHE A 19 -24.67 11.83 15.68
C PHE A 19 -24.56 10.65 14.69
N ARG A 20 -23.64 10.71 13.73
CA ARG A 20 -23.47 9.65 12.70
C ARG A 20 -22.71 8.43 13.21
N PHE A 21 -21.69 8.65 14.05
CA PHE A 21 -20.76 7.64 14.55
C PHE A 21 -20.61 7.77 16.07
N PRO A 22 -21.62 7.34 16.87
CA PRO A 22 -21.63 7.56 18.32
C PRO A 22 -20.41 7.00 19.07
N TRP A 23 -19.80 5.96 18.50
CA TRP A 23 -18.63 5.26 19.01
C TRP A 23 -17.31 6.05 18.85
N ILE A 24 -17.24 7.10 18.01
CA ILE A 24 -16.05 7.95 17.86
C ILE A 24 -15.96 8.95 19.00
N SER A 25 -14.87 9.00 19.77
CA SER A 25 -14.62 10.15 20.66
C SER A 25 -14.29 11.40 19.85
N THR A 26 -14.91 12.53 20.18
CA THR A 26 -14.67 13.82 19.51
C THR A 26 -13.92 14.79 20.41
N GLU A 27 -13.37 14.32 21.53
CA GLU A 27 -12.53 15.13 22.40
C GLU A 27 -11.27 15.58 21.66
N GLY A 28 -10.95 16.88 21.74
CA GLY A 28 -9.81 17.46 21.02
C GLY A 28 -9.98 17.55 19.49
N VAL A 29 -11.12 17.13 18.93
CA VAL A 29 -11.39 17.19 17.49
C VAL A 29 -12.16 18.45 17.14
N ALA A 30 -11.65 19.25 16.20
CA ALA A 30 -12.33 20.45 15.70
C ALA A 30 -13.34 20.12 14.59
N LEU A 31 -12.96 19.25 13.64
CA LEU A 31 -13.74 18.85 12.47
C LEU A 31 -13.28 17.47 11.99
N GLY A 32 -14.16 16.75 11.29
CA GLY A 32 -13.84 15.55 10.52
C GLY A 32 -14.17 15.73 9.04
N CYS A 33 -13.45 15.04 8.16
CA CYS A 33 -13.77 14.97 6.74
C CYS A 33 -14.30 13.56 6.44
N PHE A 34 -15.46 13.48 5.81
CA PHE A 34 -16.13 12.22 5.52
C PHE A 34 -16.45 12.11 4.03
N GLY A 35 -16.00 11.03 3.39
CA GLY A 35 -16.40 10.68 2.03
C GLY A 35 -17.76 9.99 2.04
N GLU A 36 -18.78 10.62 1.45
CA GLU A 36 -20.16 10.12 1.50
C GLU A 36 -20.38 8.90 0.59
N HIS A 37 -19.64 8.79 -0.51
CA HIS A 37 -19.69 7.69 -1.46
C HIS A 37 -18.42 7.63 -2.32
N SER A 38 -18.38 6.72 -3.31
CA SER A 38 -17.27 6.56 -4.27
C SER A 38 -15.90 6.21 -3.66
N GLU A 39 -15.88 5.82 -2.39
CA GLU A 39 -14.72 5.30 -1.68
C GLU A 39 -14.97 3.85 -1.27
N GLY A 40 -13.89 3.12 -1.00
CA GLY A 40 -13.99 1.74 -0.56
C GLY A 40 -12.64 1.03 -0.62
N TRP A 41 -12.69 -0.28 -0.40
CA TRP A 41 -11.57 -1.18 -0.56
C TRP A 41 -11.95 -2.31 -1.51
N PHE A 42 -10.96 -2.83 -2.20
CA PHE A 42 -11.09 -4.00 -3.08
C PHE A 42 -10.09 -5.05 -2.63
N ASP A 43 -10.23 -6.27 -3.14
CA ASP A 43 -9.22 -7.32 -2.97
C ASP A 43 -8.09 -7.09 -4.00
N PRO A 44 -6.92 -6.56 -3.58
CA PRO A 44 -5.84 -6.26 -4.52
C PRO A 44 -5.20 -7.53 -5.07
N TRP A 45 -5.23 -8.64 -4.33
CA TRP A 45 -4.67 -9.90 -4.78
C TRP A 45 -5.53 -10.49 -5.89
N ALA A 46 -6.84 -10.53 -5.70
CA ALA A 46 -7.78 -11.00 -6.72
C ALA A 46 -7.69 -10.14 -8.00
N LEU A 47 -7.63 -8.82 -7.86
CA LEU A 47 -7.46 -7.92 -9.01
C LEU A 47 -6.14 -8.20 -9.75
N LEU A 48 -5.02 -8.28 -9.03
CA LEU A 48 -3.71 -8.57 -9.61
C LEU A 48 -3.70 -9.92 -10.33
N MET A 49 -4.24 -10.96 -9.70
CA MET A 49 -4.31 -12.30 -10.30
C MET A 49 -5.22 -12.32 -11.54
N GLY A 50 -6.33 -11.57 -11.53
CA GLY A 50 -7.20 -11.41 -12.68
C GLY A 50 -6.48 -10.73 -13.86
N LEU A 51 -5.79 -9.62 -13.61
CA LEU A 51 -5.00 -8.90 -14.63
C LEU A 51 -3.88 -9.80 -15.18
N ARG A 52 -3.14 -10.49 -14.30
CA ARG A 52 -2.09 -11.43 -14.68
C ARG A 52 -2.62 -12.56 -15.56
N SER A 53 -3.76 -13.15 -15.19
CA SER A 53 -4.41 -14.21 -15.96
C SER A 53 -4.79 -13.71 -17.36
N LYS A 54 -5.40 -12.52 -17.45
CA LYS A 54 -5.77 -11.94 -18.74
C LYS A 54 -4.55 -11.64 -19.63
N ALA A 55 -3.48 -11.09 -19.06
CA ALA A 55 -2.24 -10.83 -19.80
C ALA A 55 -1.65 -12.11 -20.41
N ARG A 56 -1.61 -13.20 -19.64
CA ARG A 56 -1.18 -14.52 -20.14
C ARG A 56 -2.05 -15.02 -21.29
N GLN A 57 -3.38 -14.90 -21.17
CA GLN A 57 -4.29 -15.27 -22.26
C GLN A 57 -4.08 -14.43 -23.54
N MET A 58 -3.52 -13.23 -23.40
CA MET A 58 -3.17 -12.35 -24.52
C MET A 58 -1.75 -12.60 -25.05
N GLY A 59 -1.07 -13.65 -24.58
CA GLY A 59 0.26 -14.05 -25.07
C GLY A 59 1.43 -13.37 -24.36
N VAL A 60 1.22 -12.78 -23.17
CA VAL A 60 2.34 -12.23 -22.37
C VAL A 60 3.05 -13.35 -21.60
N ASP A 61 4.36 -13.43 -21.79
CA ASP A 61 5.23 -14.32 -21.03
C ASP A 61 5.50 -13.77 -19.62
N PHE A 62 5.43 -14.65 -18.63
CA PHE A 62 5.74 -14.32 -17.24
C PHE A 62 6.96 -15.12 -16.79
N VAL A 63 8.08 -14.42 -16.64
CA VAL A 63 9.31 -14.97 -16.09
C VAL A 63 9.30 -14.77 -14.58
N HIS A 64 9.48 -15.86 -13.82
CA HIS A 64 9.71 -15.78 -12.38
C HIS A 64 11.21 -15.75 -12.15
N GLY A 65 11.73 -14.65 -11.58
CA GLY A 65 13.16 -14.47 -11.38
C GLY A 65 13.49 -13.12 -10.80
N ASN A 66 14.77 -12.89 -10.52
CA ASN A 66 15.28 -11.60 -10.08
C ASN A 66 16.00 -10.89 -11.23
N VAL A 67 15.67 -9.63 -11.49
CA VAL A 67 16.47 -8.81 -12.41
C VAL A 67 17.82 -8.53 -11.76
N THR A 68 18.91 -8.85 -12.46
CA THR A 68 20.28 -8.72 -11.94
C THR A 68 21.11 -7.70 -12.70
N GLY A 69 20.63 -7.23 -13.86
CA GLY A 69 21.33 -6.21 -14.64
C GLY A 69 20.55 -5.74 -15.86
N LEU A 70 21.03 -4.65 -16.46
CA LEU A 70 20.51 -4.07 -17.69
C LEU A 70 21.64 -3.94 -18.70
N GLY A 71 21.40 -4.34 -19.94
CA GLY A 71 22.29 -4.03 -21.06
C GLY A 71 22.01 -2.62 -21.55
N VAL A 72 22.89 -1.69 -21.19
CA VAL A 72 22.80 -0.29 -21.60
C VAL A 72 23.77 -0.03 -22.75
N SER A 73 23.24 0.47 -23.87
CA SER A 73 24.05 0.96 -24.98
C SER A 73 24.01 2.48 -25.04
N HIS A 74 25.17 3.07 -25.23
CA HIS A 74 25.33 4.49 -25.52
C HIS A 74 25.58 4.64 -27.02
N ASP A 75 24.61 5.15 -27.75
CA ASP A 75 24.87 5.65 -29.10
C ASP A 75 25.57 7.01 -28.98
N GLN A 76 26.74 7.17 -29.59
CA GLN A 76 27.47 8.44 -29.57
C GLN A 76 26.70 9.56 -30.28
N MET A 77 25.77 9.24 -31.19
CA MET A 77 24.90 10.23 -31.83
C MET A 77 23.66 10.58 -31.01
N SER A 78 23.09 9.61 -30.29
CA SER A 78 21.91 9.83 -29.43
C SER A 78 22.36 10.13 -28.00
N ARG A 79 22.18 11.36 -27.52
CA ARG A 79 22.62 11.77 -26.17
C ARG A 79 21.90 11.03 -25.01
N GLN A 80 21.05 10.05 -25.29
CA GLN A 80 20.33 9.27 -24.30
C GLN A 80 20.75 7.80 -24.32
N PRO A 81 21.05 7.20 -23.16
CA PRO A 81 21.28 5.76 -23.08
C PRO A 81 20.01 4.99 -23.44
N THR A 82 20.17 3.86 -24.12
CA THR A 82 19.08 2.93 -24.42
C THR A 82 19.30 1.60 -23.71
N ILE A 83 18.24 1.02 -23.18
CA ILE A 83 18.27 -0.33 -22.60
C ILE A 83 17.88 -1.32 -23.70
N SER A 84 18.77 -2.25 -24.03
CA SER A 84 18.56 -3.26 -25.08
C SER A 84 18.34 -4.66 -24.53
N THR A 85 18.79 -4.94 -23.30
CA THR A 85 18.58 -6.24 -22.65
C THR A 85 18.27 -6.10 -21.16
N VAL A 86 17.59 -7.12 -20.61
CA VAL A 86 17.35 -7.31 -19.18
C VAL A 86 17.94 -8.67 -18.79
N HIS A 87 18.82 -8.66 -17.79
CA HIS A 87 19.44 -9.87 -17.25
C HIS A 87 18.62 -10.32 -16.04
N VAL A 88 18.30 -11.61 -15.99
CA VAL A 88 17.41 -12.19 -14.99
C VAL A 88 18.00 -13.49 -14.49
N ASP A 89 18.10 -13.66 -13.18
CA ASP A 89 18.28 -14.97 -12.56
C ASP A 89 16.90 -15.62 -12.46
N GLN A 90 16.57 -16.47 -13.43
CA GLN A 90 15.27 -17.11 -13.56
C GLN A 90 15.15 -18.28 -12.60
N PHE A 91 14.04 -18.38 -11.88
CA PHE A 91 13.75 -19.45 -10.94
C PHE A 91 12.95 -20.56 -11.61
N GLU A 92 13.63 -21.65 -11.98
CA GLU A 92 13.02 -22.87 -12.51
C GLU A 92 13.40 -24.07 -11.66
N HIS A 93 12.41 -24.89 -11.30
CA HIS A 93 12.60 -26.11 -10.50
C HIS A 93 13.42 -25.91 -9.20
N GLY A 94 13.34 -24.72 -8.59
CA GLY A 94 14.07 -24.38 -7.37
C GLY A 94 15.53 -23.99 -7.56
N LYS A 95 15.98 -23.78 -8.80
CA LYS A 95 17.32 -23.26 -9.13
C LYS A 95 17.23 -21.90 -9.79
N ALA A 96 18.28 -21.09 -9.62
CA ALA A 96 18.46 -19.81 -10.27
C ALA A 96 19.36 -20.01 -11.49
N ASP A 97 18.82 -19.83 -12.68
CA ASP A 97 19.55 -19.96 -13.94
C ASP A 97 19.60 -18.59 -14.65
N PRO A 98 20.80 -18.09 -15.03
CA PRO A 98 20.92 -16.81 -15.71
C PRO A 98 20.26 -16.83 -17.10
N ALA A 99 19.46 -15.80 -17.38
CA ALA A 99 18.81 -15.57 -18.66
C ALA A 99 18.96 -14.10 -19.08
N VAL A 100 18.96 -13.85 -20.40
CA VAL A 100 19.03 -12.51 -20.97
C VAL A 100 17.90 -12.34 -21.98
N PHE A 101 17.08 -11.31 -21.78
CA PHE A 101 15.96 -10.99 -22.65
C PHE A 101 16.24 -9.69 -23.41
N GLY A 102 16.08 -9.71 -24.73
CA GLY A 102 16.11 -8.50 -25.55
C GLY A 102 14.86 -7.65 -25.32
N ALA A 103 15.00 -6.34 -25.22
CA ALA A 103 13.90 -5.42 -25.00
C ALA A 103 14.04 -4.17 -25.88
N GLY A 104 12.94 -3.78 -26.54
CA GLY A 104 12.84 -2.46 -27.21
C GLY A 104 12.39 -1.34 -26.27
N ALA A 105 11.74 -1.70 -25.17
CA ALA A 105 11.36 -0.80 -24.10
C ALA A 105 11.31 -1.56 -22.77
N VAL A 106 11.66 -0.88 -21.68
CA VAL A 106 11.63 -1.44 -20.32
C VAL A 106 10.82 -0.51 -19.43
N VAL A 107 9.84 -1.07 -18.72
CA VAL A 107 9.04 -0.35 -17.72
C VAL A 107 9.46 -0.81 -16.34
N ASN A 108 10.03 0.09 -15.55
CA ASN A 108 10.38 -0.19 -14.16
C ASN A 108 9.14 -0.11 -13.26
N ALA A 109 8.55 -1.27 -12.95
CA ALA A 109 7.41 -1.41 -12.04
C ALA A 109 7.81 -2.09 -10.70
N ALA A 110 9.05 -1.96 -10.26
CA ALA A 110 9.59 -2.66 -9.08
C ALA A 110 9.22 -2.02 -7.71
N GLY A 111 8.19 -1.16 -7.67
CA GLY A 111 7.67 -0.55 -6.45
C GLY A 111 8.75 0.10 -5.58
N ALA A 112 8.80 -0.27 -4.30
CA ALA A 112 9.80 0.22 -3.34
C ALA A 112 11.26 -0.06 -3.74
N PHE A 113 11.50 -1.01 -4.66
CA PHE A 113 12.81 -1.40 -5.16
C PHE A 113 13.16 -0.77 -6.52
N ALA A 114 12.32 0.12 -7.03
CA ALA A 114 12.52 0.76 -8.33
C ALA A 114 13.90 1.41 -8.47
N SER A 115 14.40 2.04 -7.41
CA SER A 115 15.72 2.68 -7.40
C SER A 115 16.87 1.70 -7.61
N ASN A 116 16.71 0.45 -7.18
CA ASN A 116 17.74 -0.59 -7.40
C ASN A 116 17.85 -0.96 -8.88
N ILE A 117 16.70 -1.06 -9.58
CA ILE A 117 16.67 -1.30 -11.03
C ILE A 117 17.30 -0.13 -11.79
N VAL A 118 17.01 1.11 -11.38
CA VAL A 118 17.58 2.31 -12.01
C VAL A 118 19.11 2.32 -11.90
N ARG A 119 19.66 1.96 -10.74
CA ARG A 119 21.13 1.90 -10.52
C ARG A 119 21.83 0.88 -11.41
N MET A 120 21.15 -0.18 -11.85
CA MET A 120 21.70 -1.16 -12.80
C MET A 120 21.99 -0.55 -14.18
N GLY A 121 21.45 0.64 -14.48
CA GLY A 121 21.71 1.36 -15.73
C GLY A 121 23.09 2.02 -15.82
N GLY A 122 23.90 1.98 -14.75
CA GLY A 122 25.28 2.46 -14.75
C GLY A 122 25.46 3.95 -14.43
N GLU A 123 26.60 4.50 -14.84
CA GLU A 123 26.98 5.89 -14.54
C GLU A 123 26.10 6.91 -15.28
N GLY A 124 25.83 8.04 -14.63
CA GLY A 124 25.01 9.12 -15.19
C GLY A 124 23.50 8.88 -15.10
N VAL A 125 23.06 7.78 -14.49
CA VAL A 125 21.64 7.53 -14.23
C VAL A 125 21.16 8.31 -13.01
N TYR A 126 19.99 8.93 -13.14
CA TYR A 126 19.35 9.73 -12.09
C TYR A 126 19.03 8.89 -10.85
N ASP A 127 19.37 9.38 -9.65
CA ASP A 127 18.94 8.75 -8.41
C ASP A 127 17.44 8.95 -8.23
N LEU A 128 16.67 7.88 -8.47
CA LEU A 128 15.24 7.86 -8.25
C LEU A 128 14.96 8.03 -6.74
N PRO A 129 14.21 9.06 -6.29
CA PRO A 129 13.97 9.31 -4.87
C PRO A 129 12.89 8.39 -4.28
N VAL A 130 12.91 7.11 -4.65
CA VAL A 130 12.04 6.06 -4.11
C VAL A 130 12.85 5.22 -3.14
N ARG A 131 12.34 5.02 -1.94
CA ARG A 131 12.99 4.28 -0.85
C ARG A 131 11.96 3.37 -0.18
N ALA A 132 12.36 2.15 0.15
CA ALA A 132 11.49 1.22 0.86
C ALA A 132 11.31 1.69 2.30
N ARG A 133 10.09 1.64 2.82
CA ARG A 133 9.79 1.94 4.21
C ARG A 133 8.79 0.94 4.76
N LYS A 134 9.02 0.51 5.99
CA LYS A 134 8.18 -0.50 6.65
C LYS A 134 6.89 0.11 7.18
N ARG A 135 5.81 -0.64 7.08
CA ARG A 135 4.54 -0.35 7.75
C ARG A 135 4.03 -1.64 8.39
N CYS A 136 3.67 -1.56 9.67
CA CYS A 136 3.04 -2.67 10.38
C CYS A 136 1.52 -2.51 10.30
N VAL A 137 0.85 -3.60 9.94
CA VAL A 137 -0.61 -3.69 9.89
C VAL A 137 -1.03 -4.85 10.78
N PHE A 138 -1.95 -4.58 11.68
CA PHE A 138 -2.42 -5.53 12.68
C PHE A 138 -3.84 -5.93 12.37
N ASN A 139 -4.16 -7.21 12.59
CA ASN A 139 -5.54 -7.68 12.62
C ASN A 139 -6.04 -7.64 14.05
N VAL A 140 -7.13 -6.91 14.28
CA VAL A 140 -7.73 -6.77 15.60
C VAL A 140 -9.14 -7.35 15.56
N LYS A 141 -9.43 -8.21 16.55
CA LYS A 141 -10.78 -8.71 16.79
C LYS A 141 -11.32 -8.05 18.05
N ILE A 142 -12.40 -7.30 17.88
CA ILE A 142 -13.17 -6.74 18.98
C ILE A 142 -14.21 -7.78 19.40
N GLY A 143 -14.11 -8.23 20.65
CA GLY A 143 -15.10 -9.10 21.26
C GLY A 143 -16.35 -8.35 21.70
N PRO A 144 -17.45 -9.05 22.06
CA PRO A 144 -18.56 -8.39 22.73
C PRO A 144 -18.05 -7.80 24.05
N THR A 145 -18.22 -6.49 24.22
CA THR A 145 -17.87 -5.82 25.49
C THR A 145 -18.83 -6.27 26.59
N GLU A 146 -18.32 -6.53 27.79
CA GLU A 146 -19.13 -6.90 28.97
C GLU A 146 -20.19 -5.83 29.34
N ASN A 147 -20.02 -4.59 28.87
CA ASN A 147 -20.97 -3.48 29.03
C ASN A 147 -22.02 -3.35 27.91
N ALA A 148 -22.11 -4.30 26.99
CA ALA A 148 -23.12 -4.32 25.91
C ALA A 148 -24.54 -4.68 26.39
N SER A 149 -24.72 -4.95 27.68
CA SER A 149 -26.02 -5.33 28.29
C SER A 149 -26.98 -4.15 28.49
N ASN A 150 -26.49 -2.90 28.51
CA ASN A 150 -27.31 -1.69 28.71
C ASN A 150 -27.48 -0.82 27.46
N LEU A 151 -26.89 -1.23 26.34
CA LEU A 151 -26.87 -0.47 25.10
C LEU A 151 -27.32 -1.43 24.01
N SER A 152 -28.48 -1.15 23.41
CA SER A 152 -29.03 -1.91 22.28
C SER A 152 -27.89 -2.46 21.43
N MET A 153 -27.80 -3.79 21.34
CA MET A 153 -26.71 -4.53 20.67
C MET A 153 -26.46 -4.08 19.20
N ASN A 154 -27.38 -3.32 18.62
CA ASN A 154 -27.28 -2.71 17.28
C ASN A 154 -26.80 -1.25 17.25
N ALA A 155 -26.65 -0.57 18.39
CA ALA A 155 -26.49 0.88 18.46
C ALA A 155 -25.06 1.38 18.74
N LEU A 156 -24.17 0.56 19.31
CA LEU A 156 -22.84 1.03 19.74
C LEU A 156 -21.64 0.18 19.34
N LEU A 157 -21.84 -1.08 18.95
CA LEU A 157 -20.77 -1.76 18.25
C LEU A 157 -20.67 -1.11 16.86
N PRO A 158 -19.47 -0.72 16.41
CA PRO A 158 -19.28 -0.38 15.01
C PRO A 158 -19.72 -1.61 14.20
N SER A 159 -20.94 -1.59 13.68
CA SER A 159 -21.37 -2.65 12.78
C SER A 159 -20.48 -2.51 11.55
N GLN A 160 -19.99 -3.62 11.00
CA GLN A 160 -19.12 -3.55 9.81
C GLN A 160 -19.77 -2.82 8.65
N VAL A 161 -21.11 -2.74 8.65
CA VAL A 161 -21.92 -2.04 7.66
C VAL A 161 -21.89 -0.51 7.85
N SER A 162 -21.51 0.01 9.03
CA SER A 162 -21.56 1.43 9.38
C SER A 162 -20.21 2.06 9.75
N THR A 163 -19.12 1.30 9.68
CA THR A 163 -17.79 1.80 10.09
C THR A 163 -16.93 2.12 8.85
N PRO A 164 -16.63 3.40 8.58
CA PRO A 164 -15.75 3.76 7.48
C PRO A 164 -14.28 3.41 7.80
N LEU A 165 -13.40 3.60 6.82
CA LEU A 165 -11.98 3.79 7.12
C LEU A 165 -11.85 5.06 7.97
N VAL A 166 -11.25 4.95 9.13
CA VAL A 166 -10.98 6.08 10.02
C VAL A 166 -9.49 6.31 10.07
N VAL A 167 -9.10 7.57 9.99
CA VAL A 167 -7.76 8.07 10.28
C VAL A 167 -7.91 9.16 11.31
N ASP A 168 -7.22 9.05 12.43
CA ASP A 168 -7.26 10.05 13.49
C ASP A 168 -6.05 11.02 13.41
N PRO A 169 -6.06 12.12 14.19
CA PRO A 169 -4.95 13.08 14.18
C PRO A 169 -3.61 12.51 14.70
N SER A 170 -3.61 11.39 15.43
CA SER A 170 -2.38 10.74 15.88
C SER A 170 -1.70 9.92 14.76
N GLY A 171 -2.40 9.70 13.64
CA GLY A 171 -1.93 8.90 12.52
C GLY A 171 -2.34 7.44 12.60
N VAL A 172 -3.10 7.05 13.63
CA VAL A 172 -3.73 5.74 13.72
C VAL A 172 -4.85 5.66 12.69
N TRP A 173 -4.90 4.54 12.00
CA TRP A 173 -5.98 4.24 11.08
C TRP A 173 -6.52 2.84 11.30
N PHE A 174 -7.80 2.64 11.00
CA PHE A 174 -8.41 1.32 10.98
C PHE A 174 -9.59 1.27 10.02
N ARG A 175 -9.89 0.07 9.55
CA ARG A 175 -11.12 -0.22 8.80
C ARG A 175 -11.62 -1.64 9.08
N PRO A 176 -12.91 -1.93 8.86
CA PRO A 176 -13.42 -3.29 8.90
C PRO A 176 -12.70 -4.21 7.91
N GLU A 177 -12.49 -5.47 8.30
CA GLU A 177 -11.91 -6.51 7.43
C GLU A 177 -12.55 -7.88 7.72
N GLY A 178 -13.19 -8.48 6.72
CA GLY A 178 -13.79 -9.81 6.85
C GLY A 178 -15.07 -9.83 7.70
N ALA A 179 -15.19 -10.80 8.62
CA ALA A 179 -16.40 -11.03 9.42
C ALA A 179 -16.57 -10.08 10.63
N SER A 180 -17.80 -9.92 11.11
CA SER A 180 -18.19 -8.97 12.16
C SER A 180 -17.22 -8.90 13.35
N GLY A 181 -16.86 -7.67 13.73
CA GLY A 181 -15.94 -7.39 14.83
C GLY A 181 -14.45 -7.52 14.47
N ARG A 182 -14.10 -7.76 13.20
CA ARG A 182 -12.71 -7.76 12.74
C ARG A 182 -12.35 -6.49 11.99
N PHE A 183 -11.16 -6.01 12.29
CA PHE A 183 -10.57 -4.80 11.74
C PHE A 183 -9.12 -5.07 11.35
N ILE A 184 -8.64 -4.31 10.39
CA ILE A 184 -7.21 -4.06 10.27
C ILE A 184 -6.91 -2.64 10.69
N CYS A 185 -5.78 -2.46 11.35
CA CYS A 185 -5.30 -1.15 11.75
C CYS A 185 -3.80 -1.02 11.55
N GLY A 186 -3.34 0.22 11.54
CA GLY A 186 -1.94 0.57 11.50
C GLY A 186 -1.77 1.98 12.05
N VAL A 187 -0.53 2.42 12.11
CA VAL A 187 -0.20 3.80 12.48
C VAL A 187 0.84 4.33 11.51
N SER A 188 0.75 5.62 11.20
CA SER A 188 1.85 6.32 10.55
C SER A 188 2.87 6.73 11.61
N PRO A 189 4.18 6.46 11.42
CA PRO A 189 5.19 6.89 12.38
C PRO A 189 5.07 8.40 12.67
N PRO A 190 5.15 8.82 13.94
CA PRO A 190 5.11 10.24 14.28
C PRO A 190 6.32 10.95 13.68
N ALA A 191 6.16 12.23 13.35
CA ALA A 191 7.17 13.00 12.63
C ALA A 191 8.52 13.04 13.38
N GLU A 192 8.51 13.04 14.71
CA GLU A 192 9.71 13.09 15.55
C GLU A 192 10.50 11.78 15.54
N ARG A 193 9.82 10.63 15.37
CA ARG A 193 10.47 9.31 15.29
C ARG A 193 11.19 9.12 13.95
N GLY A 194 10.84 9.93 12.95
CA GLY A 194 11.27 9.74 11.57
C GLY A 194 10.62 8.52 10.94
N ASP A 195 11.03 8.23 9.70
CA ASP A 195 10.53 7.12 8.90
C ASP A 195 11.68 6.55 8.08
N PRO A 196 12.54 5.72 8.71
CA PRO A 196 13.81 5.32 8.13
C PRO A 196 13.61 4.42 6.91
N ASP A 197 14.53 4.57 5.96
CA ASP A 197 14.59 3.71 4.79
C ASP A 197 14.96 2.28 5.21
N CYS A 198 14.41 1.31 4.50
CA CYS A 198 14.59 -0.12 4.73
C CYS A 198 15.50 -0.69 3.65
N ASP A 199 16.76 -0.97 3.99
CA ASP A 199 17.75 -1.49 3.05
C ASP A 199 17.73 -3.02 2.90
N SER A 200 16.94 -3.72 3.73
CA SER A 200 16.84 -5.18 3.75
C SER A 200 15.42 -5.64 4.05
N LEU A 201 15.03 -6.79 3.49
CA LEU A 201 13.77 -7.45 3.81
C LEU A 201 13.74 -8.03 5.22
N GLN A 202 14.90 -8.28 5.85
CA GLN A 202 14.98 -8.82 7.21
C GLN A 202 14.28 -7.94 8.24
N VAL A 203 14.24 -6.62 8.00
CA VAL A 203 13.50 -5.68 8.87
C VAL A 203 12.00 -5.98 8.92
N LEU A 204 11.46 -6.72 7.94
CA LEU A 204 10.06 -7.12 7.88
C LEU A 204 9.75 -8.34 8.76
N ASP A 205 10.76 -9.10 9.18
CA ASP A 205 10.58 -10.28 10.05
C ASP A 205 10.28 -9.88 11.49
N GLU A 206 10.67 -8.66 11.88
CA GLU A 206 10.38 -8.08 13.18
C GLU A 206 9.12 -7.23 13.09
N VAL A 207 8.31 -7.20 14.15
CA VAL A 207 7.15 -6.30 14.23
C VAL A 207 7.52 -5.11 15.10
N ASP A 208 7.16 -3.92 14.65
CA ASP A 208 7.38 -2.71 15.44
C ASP A 208 6.21 -2.53 16.43
N HIS A 209 6.38 -3.10 17.62
CA HIS A 209 5.36 -3.07 18.66
C HIS A 209 5.26 -1.71 19.35
N ASP A 210 6.30 -0.88 19.32
CA ASP A 210 6.32 0.45 19.97
C ASP A 210 5.41 1.46 19.26
N LEU A 211 4.91 1.10 18.07
CA LEU A 211 3.94 1.86 17.30
C LEU A 211 2.49 1.67 17.77
N PHE A 212 2.22 0.75 18.71
CA PHE A 212 0.88 0.45 19.21
C PHE A 212 0.79 0.47 20.73
#